data_AF-A0A1W2TFM7-F1
#
_entry.id   AF-A0A1W2TFM7-F1
#
_cell.length_a   1.000
_cell.length_b   1.000
_cell.length_c   1.000
_cell.angle_alpha   90.00
_cell.angle_beta   90.00
_cell.angle_gamma   90.00
#
_symmetry.space_group_name_H-M   'P 1'
#
loop_
_entity.id
_entity.type
_entity.pdbx_description
1 polymer ?
#
loop_
_entity_poly.entity_id
_entity_poly.type
_entity_poly.pdbx_seq_one_letter_code
_entity_poly.pdbx_strand_id
1 'polypeptide(L)'
;MPSSSSPSPPPWRDLFLAHLATMDPPEFALGTVRHHHRHAPTGRERRPSSSAVAALPPPYAPRVRTCICRGLWAALDPDPRNDAPRNPAGVWESDLPTFTTDVRMDKVEELWESAIDLDFRTTRGNDPSSPTTLKVGEELWEEGLARMRGKGKGETVRGTGKSADERRKGSGGGAAVEALFWARQPSVQWRMRGRAYVLAPDIESSPEGREVVALLKSRMRRPRRAEDRNEKEEGEWSFAREITAHFGNLSPLMRGSFRNPPPGRPMTLSVDGGAPRLGQPLDDLEDPVARANFRVVVIVPDELDQTDLSDPERPRRWIHTYVGAGYGKGPGEWETVEVWP
;
A
#
# COMPACT_ATOMS: atom_id res chain seq x y z
N MET A 1 -22.02 19.24 -22.15
CA MET A 1 -21.32 18.43 -21.14
C MET A 1 -19.98 19.10 -20.90
N PRO A 2 -19.65 19.60 -19.70
CA PRO A 2 -18.29 20.10 -19.47
C PRO A 2 -17.35 18.88 -19.56
N SER A 3 -16.37 18.96 -20.45
CA SER A 3 -15.32 17.96 -20.59
C SER A 3 -14.60 17.81 -19.25
N SER A 4 -14.77 16.67 -18.58
CA SER A 4 -14.02 16.37 -17.36
C SER A 4 -12.56 16.19 -17.75
N SER A 5 -11.76 17.26 -17.62
CA SER A 5 -10.32 17.17 -17.77
C SER A 5 -9.78 16.13 -16.80
N SER A 6 -8.93 15.22 -17.29
CA SER A 6 -8.16 14.31 -16.43
C SER A 6 -7.52 15.05 -15.24
N PRO A 7 -7.53 14.46 -14.03
CA PRO A 7 -6.96 15.13 -12.86
C PRO A 7 -5.47 15.43 -13.10
N SER A 8 -4.99 16.56 -12.59
CA SER A 8 -3.56 16.87 -12.61
C SER A 8 -2.78 15.98 -11.63
N PRO A 9 -1.49 15.72 -11.87
CA PRO A 9 -0.62 15.10 -10.88
C PRO A 9 -0.57 15.92 -9.56
N PRO A 10 -0.36 15.27 -8.41
CA PRO A 10 -0.21 15.97 -7.15
C PRO A 10 1.02 16.88 -7.15
N PRO A 11 0.99 18.01 -6.41
CA PRO A 11 2.08 18.98 -6.40
C PRO A 11 3.40 18.43 -5.84
N TRP A 12 3.35 17.36 -5.06
CA TRP A 12 4.52 16.70 -4.47
C TRP A 12 5.16 15.63 -5.37
N ARG A 13 4.48 15.19 -6.44
CA ARG A 13 4.88 14.02 -7.25
C ARG A 13 6.29 14.14 -7.80
N ASP A 14 6.54 15.21 -8.55
CA ASP A 14 7.79 15.36 -9.31
C ASP A 14 8.99 15.51 -8.37
N LEU A 15 8.81 16.24 -7.26
CA LEU A 15 9.83 16.41 -6.24
C LEU A 15 10.14 15.08 -5.52
N PHE A 16 9.09 14.31 -5.17
CA PHE A 16 9.28 12.99 -4.57
C PHE A 16 10.05 12.05 -5.50
N LEU A 17 9.69 12.01 -6.79
CA LEU A 17 10.39 11.18 -7.79
C LEU A 17 11.84 11.62 -8.00
N ALA A 18 12.11 12.92 -8.05
CA ALA A 18 13.46 13.46 -8.13
C ALA A 18 14.30 13.05 -6.91
N HIS A 19 13.73 13.12 -5.70
CA HIS A 19 14.39 12.67 -4.48
C HIS A 19 14.62 11.16 -4.47
N LEU A 20 13.64 10.36 -4.91
CA LEU A 20 13.75 8.91 -5.00
C LEU A 20 14.88 8.48 -5.95
N ALA A 21 15.07 9.21 -7.07
CA ALA A 21 16.15 8.96 -8.02
C ALA A 21 17.56 9.20 -7.44
N THR A 22 17.69 9.93 -6.33
CA THR A 22 18.96 10.11 -5.61
C THR A 22 19.31 8.96 -4.67
N MET A 23 18.39 8.01 -4.48
CA MET A 23 18.52 6.89 -3.53
C MET A 23 18.91 5.61 -4.29
N ASP A 24 20.06 5.02 -3.96
CA ASP A 24 20.55 3.78 -4.57
C ASP A 24 20.95 2.74 -3.49
N PRO A 25 20.11 1.73 -3.22
CA PRO A 25 18.74 1.54 -3.74
C PRO A 25 17.71 2.48 -3.10
N PRO A 26 16.52 2.64 -3.69
CA PRO A 26 15.42 3.46 -3.14
C PRO A 26 14.74 2.77 -1.95
N GLU A 27 15.45 2.73 -0.82
CA GLU A 27 14.99 2.10 0.43
C GLU A 27 14.06 3.00 1.24
N PHE A 28 13.11 2.39 1.94
CA PHE A 28 12.24 3.08 2.88
C PHE A 28 11.90 2.20 4.08
N ALA A 29 11.59 2.81 5.21
CA ALA A 29 11.09 2.10 6.38
C ALA A 29 9.56 1.96 6.30
N LEU A 30 9.06 0.73 6.31
CA LEU A 30 7.62 0.43 6.33
C LEU A 30 7.15 0.17 7.76
N GLY A 31 6.41 1.12 8.32
CA GLY A 31 5.66 0.99 9.56
C GLY A 31 4.32 0.28 9.35
N THR A 32 4.06 -0.75 10.13
CA THR A 32 2.77 -1.48 10.20
C THR A 32 2.39 -1.71 11.66
N VAL A 33 1.18 -2.25 11.89
CA VAL A 33 0.72 -2.67 13.20
C VAL A 33 0.44 -4.17 13.17
N ARG A 34 0.99 -4.91 14.13
CA ARG A 34 0.65 -6.32 14.35
C ARG A 34 -0.40 -6.44 15.42
N HIS A 35 -1.47 -7.17 15.17
CA HIS A 35 -2.38 -7.60 16.21
C HIS A 35 -1.87 -8.89 16.88
N HIS A 36 -1.81 -8.90 18.20
CA HIS A 36 -1.51 -10.09 18.97
C HIS A 36 -2.83 -10.72 19.41
N HIS A 37 -3.19 -11.86 18.82
CA HIS A 37 -4.35 -12.62 19.27
C HIS A 37 -4.21 -12.97 20.75
N ARG A 38 -5.11 -12.43 21.57
CA ARG A 38 -5.29 -12.86 22.95
C ARG A 38 -5.86 -14.27 22.91
N HIS A 39 -5.14 -15.25 23.42
CA HIS A 39 -5.74 -16.56 23.68
C HIS A 39 -6.88 -16.37 24.68
N ALA A 40 -8.10 -16.72 24.28
CA ALA A 40 -9.18 -16.90 25.24
C ALA A 40 -8.75 -18.03 26.19
N PRO A 41 -8.78 -17.84 27.53
CA PRO A 41 -8.39 -18.90 28.45
C PRO A 41 -9.29 -20.11 28.20
N THR A 42 -8.68 -21.20 27.72
CA THR A 42 -9.37 -22.46 27.48
C THR A 42 -9.62 -23.14 28.82
N GLY A 43 -10.82 -22.96 29.37
CA GLY A 43 -11.38 -23.82 30.41
C GLY A 43 -10.81 -23.61 31.83
N ARG A 44 -11.74 -23.33 32.76
CA ARG A 44 -11.62 -23.40 34.23
C ARG A 44 -10.74 -22.38 34.97
N GLU A 45 -10.09 -21.43 34.31
CA GLU A 45 -9.49 -20.31 35.03
C GLU A 45 -10.52 -19.20 35.30
N ARG A 46 -10.57 -18.76 36.57
CA ARG A 46 -11.42 -17.66 37.06
C ARG A 46 -11.35 -16.49 36.08
N ARG A 47 -12.52 -15.88 35.77
CA ARG A 47 -12.60 -14.58 35.08
C ARG A 47 -11.50 -13.66 35.63
N PRO A 48 -10.53 -13.21 34.80
CA PRO A 48 -9.49 -12.33 35.28
C PRO A 48 -10.13 -11.07 35.86
N SER A 49 -9.66 -10.62 37.02
CA SER A 49 -10.08 -9.34 37.58
C SER A 49 -9.77 -8.22 36.58
N SER A 50 -10.54 -7.13 36.63
CA SER A 50 -10.30 -5.94 35.79
C SER A 50 -8.85 -5.43 35.89
N SER A 51 -8.18 -5.65 37.03
CA SER A 51 -6.75 -5.33 37.23
C SER A 51 -5.78 -6.25 36.46
N ALA A 52 -6.11 -7.52 36.25
CA ALA A 52 -5.26 -8.47 35.52
C ALA A 52 -5.32 -8.24 34.00
N VAL A 53 -6.44 -7.75 33.48
CA VAL A 53 -6.60 -7.38 32.06
C VAL A 53 -5.79 -6.12 31.72
N ALA A 54 -5.61 -5.21 32.67
CA ALA A 54 -4.82 -3.98 32.52
C ALA A 54 -3.29 -4.23 32.52
N ALA A 55 -2.83 -5.39 33.01
CA ALA A 55 -1.41 -5.75 33.06
C ALA A 55 -0.91 -6.51 31.81
N LEU A 56 -1.80 -6.86 30.88
CA LEU A 56 -1.42 -7.54 29.64
C LEU A 56 -0.89 -6.54 28.60
N PRO A 57 0.12 -6.91 27.79
CA PRO A 57 0.60 -6.05 26.73
C PRO A 57 -0.53 -5.66 25.77
N PRO A 58 -0.47 -4.46 25.18
CA PRO A 58 -1.47 -4.00 24.24
C PRO A 58 -1.64 -5.01 23.10
N PRO A 59 -2.89 -5.24 22.64
CA PRO A 59 -3.16 -6.21 21.57
C PRO A 59 -2.60 -5.76 20.22
N TYR A 60 -2.00 -4.57 20.15
CA TYR A 60 -1.38 -4.02 18.96
C TYR A 60 0.06 -3.63 19.28
N ALA A 61 0.98 -4.00 18.40
CA ALA A 61 2.37 -3.62 18.53
C ALA A 61 2.90 -3.13 17.17
N PRO A 62 3.56 -1.96 17.12
CA PRO A 62 4.13 -1.46 15.88
C PRO A 62 5.24 -2.38 15.39
N ARG A 63 5.42 -2.42 14.07
CA ARG A 63 6.52 -3.13 13.41
C ARG A 63 7.12 -2.23 12.36
N VAL A 64 8.42 -2.34 12.17
CA VAL A 64 9.16 -1.60 11.16
C VAL A 64 10.16 -2.53 10.47
N ARG A 65 10.37 -2.31 9.18
CA ARG A 65 11.41 -2.98 8.38
C ARG A 65 11.76 -2.12 7.17
N THR A 66 12.97 -2.29 6.66
CA THR A 66 13.37 -1.71 5.38
C THR A 66 12.71 -2.47 4.22
N CYS A 67 12.23 -1.74 3.24
CA CYS A 67 11.68 -2.22 1.97
C CYS A 67 12.28 -1.40 0.83
N ILE A 68 12.23 -1.90 -0.40
CA ILE A 68 12.73 -1.20 -1.59
C ILE A 68 11.53 -0.74 -2.41
N CYS A 69 11.44 0.55 -2.70
CA CYS A 69 10.44 1.08 -3.62
C CYS A 69 10.75 0.59 -5.04
N ARG A 70 9.77 -0.02 -5.69
CA ARG A 70 9.88 -0.62 -7.03
C ARG A 70 9.21 0.24 -8.10
N GLY A 71 9.20 1.56 -7.88
CA GLY A 71 8.52 2.53 -8.72
C GLY A 71 7.06 2.74 -8.33
N LEU A 72 6.35 3.54 -9.14
CA LEU A 72 4.94 3.80 -8.98
C LEU A 72 4.10 2.82 -9.81
N TRP A 73 2.95 2.41 -9.29
CA TRP A 73 2.05 1.49 -9.99
C TRP A 73 1.59 2.08 -11.33
N ALA A 74 1.59 1.28 -12.40
CA ALA A 74 1.30 1.70 -13.77
C ALA A 74 2.28 2.73 -14.36
N ALA A 75 3.43 2.96 -13.73
CA ALA A 75 4.47 3.86 -14.20
C ALA A 75 5.87 3.24 -14.04
N LEU A 76 5.97 1.92 -14.26
CA LEU A 76 7.27 1.24 -14.33
C LEU A 76 8.12 1.78 -15.47
N ASP A 77 9.39 2.03 -15.21
CA ASP A 77 10.35 2.35 -16.25
C ASP A 77 10.66 1.12 -17.13
N PRO A 78 10.92 1.31 -18.43
CA PRO A 78 11.45 0.25 -19.27
C PRO A 78 12.80 -0.26 -18.76
N ASP A 79 12.90 -1.57 -18.53
CA ASP A 79 14.17 -2.26 -18.26
C ASP A 79 14.48 -3.20 -19.45
N PRO A 80 15.58 -2.99 -20.19
CA PRO A 80 15.95 -3.83 -21.33
C PRO A 80 16.28 -5.28 -20.92
N ARG A 81 16.48 -5.55 -19.64
CA ARG A 81 16.73 -6.90 -19.09
C ARG A 81 15.43 -7.63 -18.72
N ASN A 82 14.29 -6.94 -18.80
CA ASN A 82 12.98 -7.51 -18.53
C ASN A 82 12.28 -7.83 -19.85
N ASP A 83 12.15 -9.11 -20.16
CA ASP A 83 11.47 -9.65 -21.32
C ASP A 83 9.97 -9.92 -21.07
N ALA A 84 9.46 -9.62 -19.87
CA ALA A 84 8.04 -9.75 -19.56
C ALA A 84 7.17 -8.89 -20.50
N PRO A 85 6.00 -9.39 -20.94
CA PRO A 85 5.01 -8.56 -21.61
C PRO A 85 4.66 -7.35 -20.75
N ARG A 86 4.71 -6.15 -21.32
CA ARG A 86 4.38 -4.90 -20.63
C ARG A 86 3.03 -4.36 -21.07
N ASN A 87 2.38 -3.64 -20.16
CA ASN A 87 1.20 -2.88 -20.52
C ASN A 87 1.55 -1.77 -21.52
N PRO A 88 0.62 -1.37 -22.41
CA PRO A 88 0.84 -0.22 -23.30
C PRO A 88 1.18 1.02 -22.48
N ALA A 89 2.27 1.70 -22.85
CA ALA A 89 2.83 2.78 -22.06
C ALA A 89 1.89 3.99 -22.02
N GLY A 90 1.70 4.57 -20.83
CA GLY A 90 0.93 5.80 -20.64
C GLY A 90 -0.59 5.66 -20.82
N VAL A 91 -1.17 4.46 -20.85
CA VAL A 91 -2.64 4.31 -20.75
C VAL A 91 -3.12 4.76 -19.37
N TRP A 92 -2.39 4.35 -18.34
CA TRP A 92 -2.61 4.74 -16.96
C TRP A 92 -1.30 5.23 -16.34
N GLU A 93 -1.43 6.10 -15.35
CA GLU A 93 -0.37 6.46 -14.41
C GLU A 93 -0.97 6.56 -13.00
N SER A 94 -0.13 6.55 -11.97
CA SER A 94 -0.56 6.71 -10.58
C SER A 94 0.53 7.31 -9.71
N ASP A 95 0.16 7.77 -8.51
CA ASP A 95 1.11 8.18 -7.45
C ASP A 95 1.16 7.16 -6.31
N LEU A 96 1.10 5.87 -6.66
CA LEU A 96 0.98 4.77 -5.71
C LEU A 96 2.31 4.02 -5.64
N PRO A 97 3.15 4.26 -4.61
CA PRO A 97 4.42 3.56 -4.46
C PRO A 97 4.22 2.06 -4.32
N THR A 98 5.11 1.30 -4.94
CA THR A 98 5.08 -0.16 -4.93
C THR A 98 6.29 -0.73 -4.23
N PHE A 99 6.14 -1.91 -3.64
CA PHE A 99 7.26 -2.76 -3.26
C PHE A 99 6.88 -4.23 -3.48
N THR A 100 7.87 -5.11 -3.48
CA THR A 100 7.64 -6.56 -3.62
C THR A 100 7.89 -7.28 -2.30
N THR A 101 7.11 -8.33 -2.04
CA THR A 101 7.26 -9.13 -0.82
C THR A 101 6.93 -10.60 -1.09
N ASP A 102 7.48 -11.48 -0.26
CA ASP A 102 7.08 -12.89 -0.24
C ASP A 102 5.84 -13.04 0.66
N VAL A 103 4.84 -13.78 0.19
CA VAL A 103 3.57 -14.03 0.87
C VAL A 103 3.75 -14.69 2.25
N ARG A 104 4.88 -15.36 2.47
CA ARG A 104 5.21 -16.06 3.71
C ARG A 104 5.83 -15.12 4.76
N MET A 105 6.11 -13.87 4.42
CA MET A 105 6.68 -12.92 5.38
C MET A 105 5.65 -12.48 6.41
N ASP A 106 6.12 -12.31 7.63
CA ASP A 106 5.38 -11.78 8.78
C ASP A 106 4.54 -10.53 8.48
N LYS A 107 5.07 -9.59 7.68
CA LYS A 107 4.35 -8.35 7.33
C LYS A 107 3.06 -8.60 6.56
N VAL A 108 2.93 -9.74 5.88
CA VAL A 108 1.75 -10.07 5.07
C VAL A 108 0.53 -10.22 5.98
N GLU A 109 0.66 -10.82 7.15
CA GLU A 109 -0.45 -10.84 8.11
C GLU A 109 -0.89 -9.42 8.51
N GLU A 110 0.08 -8.55 8.79
CA GLU A 110 -0.13 -7.16 9.21
C GLU A 110 -0.75 -6.28 8.12
N LEU A 111 -0.68 -6.70 6.85
CA LEU A 111 -1.27 -5.98 5.71
C LEU A 111 -2.76 -6.34 5.48
N TRP A 112 -3.28 -7.41 6.09
CA TRP A 112 -4.65 -7.90 5.93
C TRP A 112 -5.55 -7.62 7.14
N GLU A 113 -4.97 -7.20 8.25
CA GLU A 113 -5.72 -6.94 9.48
C GLU A 113 -6.25 -5.50 9.53
N SER A 114 -7.54 -5.38 9.24
CA SER A 114 -8.33 -4.16 9.39
C SER A 114 -9.19 -4.23 10.65
N ALA A 115 -8.58 -3.93 11.79
CA ALA A 115 -9.29 -3.45 12.97
C ALA A 115 -8.50 -2.33 13.64
N ILE A 116 -8.00 -1.37 12.84
CA ILE A 116 -8.08 0.01 13.29
C ILE A 116 -9.38 0.50 12.71
N ASP A 117 -10.38 0.42 13.57
CA ASP A 117 -11.68 1.04 13.41
C ASP A 117 -11.49 2.49 12.93
N LEU A 118 -12.32 2.91 11.99
CA LEU A 118 -12.40 4.30 11.52
C LEU A 118 -12.73 5.28 12.66
N ASP A 119 -12.98 4.77 13.87
CA ASP A 119 -13.15 5.51 15.13
C ASP A 119 -11.88 6.17 15.70
N PHE A 120 -10.69 5.91 15.16
CA PHE A 120 -9.50 6.70 15.58
C PHE A 120 -9.43 8.09 14.92
N ARG A 121 -10.29 8.37 13.91
CA ARG A 121 -10.51 9.73 13.40
C ARG A 121 -11.65 10.47 14.12
N THR A 122 -12.64 9.78 14.71
CA THR A 122 -13.71 10.43 15.50
C THR A 122 -13.21 11.08 16.79
N THR A 123 -12.04 10.68 17.32
CA THR A 123 -11.47 11.28 18.55
C THR A 123 -10.42 12.37 18.31
N ARG A 124 -9.79 12.45 17.13
CA ARG A 124 -8.91 13.59 16.78
C ARG A 124 -9.64 14.80 16.21
N GLY A 125 -10.89 14.63 15.77
CA GLY A 125 -11.75 15.77 15.37
C GLY A 125 -12.10 16.72 16.53
N ASN A 126 -11.93 16.27 17.78
CA ASN A 126 -12.25 17.02 18.99
C ASN A 126 -11.05 17.66 19.70
N ASP A 127 -9.85 17.66 19.10
CA ASP A 127 -8.72 18.43 19.61
C ASP A 127 -8.72 19.84 18.96
N PRO A 128 -9.18 20.89 19.67
CA PRO A 128 -9.19 22.25 19.15
C PRO A 128 -7.79 22.84 18.90
N SER A 129 -6.71 22.11 19.25
CA SER A 129 -5.33 22.47 18.97
C SER A 129 -4.70 21.74 17.77
N SER A 130 -5.41 20.78 17.16
CA SER A 130 -4.92 20.09 15.96
C SER A 130 -5.05 21.00 14.73
N PRO A 131 -3.97 21.28 13.98
CA PRO A 131 -4.01 22.19 12.83
C PRO A 131 -4.88 21.73 11.65
N THR A 132 -5.44 20.52 11.69
CA THR A 132 -6.08 19.83 10.55
C THR A 132 -7.61 19.81 10.55
N THR A 133 -8.29 20.63 11.35
CA THR A 133 -9.76 20.71 11.34
C THR A 133 -10.25 22.13 11.04
N LEU A 134 -10.12 22.56 9.78
CA LEU A 134 -10.97 23.63 9.26
C LEU A 134 -12.22 23.00 8.63
N LYS A 135 -13.28 22.89 9.43
CA LYS A 135 -14.76 22.88 9.20
C LYS A 135 -15.39 22.32 7.91
N VAL A 136 -14.65 21.98 6.87
CA VAL A 136 -15.17 21.45 5.60
C VAL A 136 -15.40 19.94 5.69
N GLY A 137 -14.64 19.23 6.55
CA GLY A 137 -14.75 17.78 6.71
C GLY A 137 -15.97 17.27 7.48
N GLU A 138 -16.50 18.05 8.44
CA GLU A 138 -17.63 17.61 9.28
C GLU A 138 -18.97 17.66 8.55
N GLU A 139 -19.25 18.73 7.78
CA GLU A 139 -20.49 18.84 6.99
C GLU A 139 -20.53 17.81 5.85
N LEU A 140 -19.38 17.52 5.21
CA LEU A 140 -19.27 16.52 4.14
C LEU A 140 -19.41 15.07 4.65
N TRP A 141 -19.06 14.80 5.92
CA TRP A 141 -19.18 13.47 6.51
C TRP A 141 -20.64 13.12 6.87
N GLU A 142 -21.40 14.09 7.41
CA GLU A 142 -22.84 13.92 7.69
C GLU A 142 -23.65 13.75 6.39
N GLU A 143 -23.34 14.52 5.32
CA GLU A 143 -23.98 14.35 4.01
C GLU A 143 -23.59 13.03 3.32
N GLY A 144 -22.33 12.59 3.46
CA GLY A 144 -21.86 11.29 2.97
C GLY A 144 -22.50 10.11 3.70
N LEU A 145 -22.64 10.20 5.02
CA LEU A 145 -23.35 9.24 5.86
C LEU A 145 -24.85 9.20 5.55
N ALA A 146 -25.49 10.35 5.30
CA ALA A 146 -26.90 10.42 4.89
C ALA A 146 -27.14 9.77 3.52
N ARG A 147 -26.21 9.94 2.57
CA ARG A 147 -26.22 9.25 1.27
C ARG A 147 -26.01 7.74 1.40
N MET A 148 -25.16 7.28 2.32
CA MET A 148 -24.92 5.86 2.55
C MET A 148 -26.02 5.17 3.38
N ARG A 149 -26.67 5.87 4.32
CA ARG A 149 -27.84 5.34 5.05
C ARG A 149 -29.06 5.10 4.15
N GLY A 150 -29.08 5.68 2.95
CA GLY A 150 -30.12 5.45 1.94
C GLY A 150 -30.01 4.13 1.17
N LYS A 151 -28.90 3.37 1.30
CA LYS A 151 -28.72 2.08 0.61
C LYS A 151 -28.09 1.04 1.54
N GLY A 152 -28.92 0.10 1.97
CA GLY A 152 -28.50 -1.18 2.52
C GLY A 152 -28.56 -1.24 4.04
N LYS A 153 -29.61 -1.88 4.56
CA LYS A 153 -29.57 -2.52 5.87
C LYS A 153 -28.31 -3.38 5.92
N GLY A 154 -27.51 -3.21 6.99
CA GLY A 154 -26.32 -4.00 7.25
C GLY A 154 -26.62 -5.49 7.19
N GLU A 155 -26.20 -6.10 6.10
CA GLU A 155 -26.07 -7.53 5.97
C GLU A 155 -24.59 -7.82 6.17
N THR A 156 -24.26 -8.35 7.35
CA THR A 156 -22.93 -8.86 7.67
C THR A 156 -22.59 -9.89 6.60
N VAL A 157 -21.73 -9.54 5.65
CA VAL A 157 -21.24 -10.48 4.62
C VAL A 157 -20.53 -11.59 5.36
N ARG A 158 -21.21 -12.72 5.50
CA ARG A 158 -20.64 -13.96 6.03
C ARG A 158 -19.57 -14.36 5.01
N GLY A 159 -18.31 -14.10 5.37
CA GLY A 159 -17.17 -14.30 4.49
C GLY A 159 -17.17 -15.70 3.88
N THR A 160 -16.70 -15.79 2.64
CA THR A 160 -16.38 -17.05 1.99
C THR A 160 -15.56 -17.89 2.98
N GLY A 161 -15.89 -19.18 3.17
CA GLY A 161 -15.35 -20.05 4.22
C GLY A 161 -13.85 -20.36 4.16
N LYS A 162 -13.04 -19.47 3.58
CA LYS A 162 -11.58 -19.53 3.51
C LYS A 162 -10.97 -19.21 4.87
N SER A 163 -9.99 -20.00 5.27
CA SER A 163 -9.14 -19.70 6.42
C SER A 163 -8.38 -18.38 6.25
N ALA A 164 -7.91 -17.79 7.34
CA ALA A 164 -7.09 -16.56 7.29
C ALA A 164 -5.85 -16.74 6.40
N ASP A 165 -5.22 -17.92 6.43
CA ASP A 165 -4.05 -18.24 5.61
C ASP A 165 -4.37 -18.35 4.12
N GLU A 166 -5.54 -18.90 3.76
CA GLU A 166 -5.98 -18.92 2.37
C GLU A 166 -6.29 -17.52 1.84
N ARG A 167 -6.85 -16.64 2.67
CA ARG A 167 -7.10 -15.24 2.30
C ARG A 167 -5.80 -14.47 2.07
N ARG A 168 -4.77 -14.71 2.88
CA ARG A 168 -3.44 -14.07 2.75
C ARG A 168 -2.69 -14.50 1.48
N LYS A 169 -3.05 -15.64 0.88
CA LYS A 169 -2.48 -16.09 -0.39
C LYS A 169 -3.02 -15.33 -1.61
N GLY A 170 -4.22 -14.78 -1.53
CA GLY A 170 -4.86 -14.04 -2.64
C GLY A 170 -4.58 -12.54 -2.60
N SER A 171 -5.25 -11.82 -3.49
CA SER A 171 -5.25 -10.36 -3.54
C SER A 171 -6.17 -9.78 -2.46
N GLY A 172 -5.81 -8.61 -1.91
CA GLY A 172 -6.58 -7.98 -0.83
C GLY A 172 -5.76 -7.00 -0.01
N GLY A 173 -5.88 -7.07 1.31
CA GLY A 173 -5.19 -6.20 2.25
C GLY A 173 -6.03 -4.97 2.65
N GLY A 174 -5.40 -3.80 2.69
CA GLY A 174 -6.03 -2.54 3.07
C GLY A 174 -5.71 -2.07 4.48
N ALA A 175 -4.74 -2.68 5.16
CA ALA A 175 -4.29 -2.20 6.46
C ALA A 175 -3.59 -0.84 6.37
N ALA A 176 -3.66 -0.07 7.45
CA ALA A 176 -3.00 1.21 7.57
C ALA A 176 -1.48 1.04 7.69
N VAL A 177 -0.72 1.86 6.94
CA VAL A 177 0.75 1.84 6.93
C VAL A 177 1.31 3.26 6.92
N GLU A 178 2.56 3.40 7.37
CA GLU A 178 3.39 4.59 7.14
C GLU A 178 4.68 4.16 6.44
N ALA A 179 4.99 4.74 5.28
CA ALA A 179 6.24 4.55 4.57
C ALA A 179 7.13 5.79 4.72
N LEU A 180 8.31 5.62 5.31
CA LEU A 180 9.26 6.70 5.54
C LEU A 180 10.47 6.57 4.60
N PHE A 181 10.65 7.58 3.76
CA PHE A 181 11.80 7.73 2.88
C PHE A 181 12.72 8.82 3.44
N TRP A 182 14.00 8.52 3.54
CA TRP A 182 15.03 9.52 3.85
C TRP A 182 15.92 9.72 2.62
N ALA A 183 15.67 10.80 1.88
CA ALA A 183 16.49 11.17 0.75
C ALA A 183 17.70 11.96 1.25
N ARG A 184 18.79 11.24 1.52
CA ARG A 184 19.99 11.79 2.19
C ARG A 184 20.64 12.94 1.41
N GLN A 185 20.73 12.83 0.08
CA GLN A 185 21.37 13.86 -0.75
C GLN A 185 20.63 15.21 -0.68
N PRO A 186 19.31 15.28 -0.91
CA PRO A 186 18.57 16.53 -0.75
C PRO A 186 18.28 16.88 0.72
N SER A 187 18.59 16.01 1.69
CA SER A 187 18.24 16.17 3.11
C SER A 187 16.73 16.34 3.34
N VAL A 188 15.92 15.56 2.63
CA VAL A 188 14.46 15.60 2.71
C VAL A 188 13.90 14.26 3.18
N GLN A 189 13.00 14.32 4.16
CA GLN A 189 12.23 13.19 4.65
C GLN A 189 10.82 13.22 4.05
N TRP A 190 10.34 12.06 3.60
CA TRP A 190 8.93 11.86 3.22
C TRP A 190 8.31 10.80 4.11
N ARG A 191 7.18 11.11 4.75
CA ARG A 191 6.37 10.14 5.49
C ARG A 191 5.02 10.01 4.80
N MET A 192 4.78 8.89 4.15
CA MET A 192 3.55 8.61 3.43
C MET A 192 2.64 7.73 4.27
N ARG A 193 1.48 8.27 4.67
CA ARG A 193 0.45 7.54 5.41
C ARG A 193 -0.66 7.12 4.46
N GLY A 194 -1.15 5.90 4.62
CA GLY A 194 -2.23 5.41 3.79
C GLY A 194 -2.55 3.95 4.04
N ARG A 195 -3.05 3.28 3.01
CA ARG A 195 -3.41 1.85 3.04
C ARG A 195 -2.58 1.05 2.06
N ALA A 196 -2.17 -0.15 2.45
CA ALA A 196 -1.40 -1.04 1.60
C ALA A 196 -2.24 -2.23 1.12
N TYR A 197 -2.25 -2.44 -0.19
CA TYR A 197 -2.98 -3.51 -0.86
C TYR A 197 -2.02 -4.50 -1.47
N VAL A 198 -2.29 -5.78 -1.30
CA VAL A 198 -1.46 -6.84 -1.84
C VAL A 198 -2.09 -7.44 -3.09
N LEU A 199 -1.29 -7.47 -4.15
CA LEU A 199 -1.65 -7.98 -5.46
C LEU A 199 -0.99 -9.35 -5.65
N ALA A 200 -1.82 -10.35 -5.90
CA ALA A 200 -1.44 -11.73 -6.15
C ALA A 200 -1.92 -12.17 -7.55
N PRO A 201 -1.58 -13.38 -8.02
CA PRO A 201 -1.98 -13.86 -9.34
C PRO A 201 -3.51 -13.91 -9.59
N ASP A 202 -4.32 -13.89 -8.53
CA ASP A 202 -5.78 -13.90 -8.62
C ASP A 202 -6.40 -12.50 -8.79
N ILE A 203 -5.61 -11.44 -8.95
CA ILE A 203 -6.05 -10.03 -8.95
C ILE A 203 -7.25 -9.73 -9.87
N GLU A 204 -7.35 -10.42 -11.02
CA GLU A 204 -8.44 -10.22 -11.97
C GLU A 204 -9.52 -11.33 -11.90
N SER A 205 -9.21 -12.47 -11.26
CA SER A 205 -10.09 -13.65 -11.23
C SER A 205 -10.90 -13.76 -9.93
N SER A 206 -10.39 -13.26 -8.80
CA SER A 206 -11.09 -13.32 -7.51
C SER A 206 -12.02 -12.11 -7.27
N PRO A 207 -13.11 -12.28 -6.48
CA PRO A 207 -13.94 -11.16 -6.04
C PRO A 207 -13.14 -10.09 -5.30
N GLU A 208 -12.28 -10.50 -4.36
CA GLU A 208 -11.43 -9.61 -3.57
C GLU A 208 -10.44 -8.86 -4.46
N GLY A 209 -9.85 -9.54 -5.45
CA GLY A 209 -9.00 -8.91 -6.46
C GLY A 209 -9.72 -7.83 -7.25
N ARG A 210 -10.95 -8.09 -7.71
CA ARG A 210 -11.75 -7.09 -8.46
C ARG A 210 -12.09 -5.86 -7.63
N GLU A 211 -12.31 -6.00 -6.32
CA GLU A 211 -12.51 -4.86 -5.42
C GLU A 211 -11.24 -4.00 -5.31
N VAL A 212 -10.07 -4.64 -5.16
CA VAL A 212 -8.78 -3.94 -5.17
C VAL A 212 -8.55 -3.24 -6.51
N VAL A 213 -8.84 -3.89 -7.63
CA VAL A 213 -8.75 -3.28 -8.97
C VAL A 213 -9.61 -2.03 -9.08
N ALA A 214 -10.87 -2.08 -8.63
CA ALA A 214 -11.77 -0.93 -8.67
C ALA A 214 -11.24 0.24 -7.81
N LEU A 215 -10.71 -0.07 -6.62
CA LEU A 215 -10.11 0.91 -5.73
C LEU A 215 -8.85 1.53 -6.34
N LEU A 216 -7.93 0.74 -6.86
CA LEU A 216 -6.70 1.25 -7.47
C LEU A 216 -7.01 2.09 -8.71
N LYS A 217 -7.94 1.66 -9.58
CA LYS A 217 -8.40 2.47 -10.72
C LYS A 217 -8.99 3.82 -10.30
N SER A 218 -9.64 3.90 -9.14
CA SER A 218 -10.14 5.19 -8.59
C SER A 218 -9.04 6.16 -8.16
N ARG A 219 -7.81 5.65 -7.99
CA ARG A 219 -6.61 6.41 -7.62
C ARG A 219 -5.59 6.53 -8.77
N MET A 220 -5.92 6.00 -9.93
CA MET A 220 -5.10 6.08 -11.14
C MET A 220 -5.67 7.15 -12.07
N ARG A 221 -4.82 7.68 -12.95
CA ARG A 221 -5.19 8.72 -13.91
C ARG A 221 -4.83 8.32 -15.33
N ARG A 222 -5.56 8.91 -16.28
CA ARG A 222 -5.22 8.87 -17.70
C ARG A 222 -4.43 10.12 -18.03
N PRO A 223 -3.18 10.02 -18.47
CA PRO A 223 -2.45 11.20 -18.91
C PRO A 223 -3.09 11.75 -20.19
N ARG A 224 -3.04 13.07 -20.42
CA ARG A 224 -3.74 13.73 -21.55
C ARG A 224 -3.48 13.13 -22.93
N ARG A 225 -2.27 12.58 -23.18
CA ARG A 225 -1.94 11.85 -24.42
C ARG A 225 -2.68 10.51 -24.59
N ALA A 226 -3.33 10.00 -23.54
CA ALA A 226 -4.20 8.83 -23.57
C ALA A 226 -5.64 9.15 -24.00
N GLU A 227 -6.07 10.41 -23.90
CA GLU A 227 -7.43 10.82 -24.32
C GLU A 227 -7.60 10.73 -25.85
N ASP A 228 -6.49 10.79 -26.60
CA ASP A 228 -6.45 10.65 -28.07
C ASP A 228 -6.25 9.18 -28.55
N ARG A 229 -6.12 8.22 -27.63
CA ARG A 229 -5.88 6.80 -27.97
C ARG A 229 -7.20 6.03 -28.04
N ASN A 230 -7.31 5.15 -29.03
CA ASN A 230 -8.51 4.34 -29.26
C ASN A 230 -8.83 3.45 -28.03
N GLU A 231 -10.12 3.27 -27.73
CA GLU A 231 -10.68 2.36 -26.69
C GLU A 231 -10.10 0.93 -26.74
N LYS A 232 -9.55 0.54 -27.90
CA LYS A 232 -8.88 -0.74 -28.14
C LYS A 232 -7.62 -0.95 -27.29
N GLU A 233 -6.79 0.09 -27.11
CA GLU A 233 -5.58 0.01 -26.26
C GLU A 233 -5.91 0.00 -24.76
N GLU A 234 -7.08 0.53 -24.38
CA GLU A 234 -7.58 0.50 -23.01
C GLU A 234 -7.98 -0.93 -22.59
N GLY A 235 -8.66 -1.66 -23.47
CA GLY A 235 -8.98 -3.07 -23.27
C GLY A 235 -7.75 -3.98 -23.17
N GLU A 236 -6.59 -3.48 -23.57
CA GLU A 236 -5.33 -4.21 -23.51
C GLU A 236 -4.60 -4.06 -22.17
N TRP A 237 -4.90 -3.08 -21.30
CA TRP A 237 -4.19 -2.91 -20.02
C TRP A 237 -4.66 -3.92 -18.96
N SER A 238 -3.72 -4.62 -18.29
CA SER A 238 -4.01 -5.66 -17.30
C SER A 238 -3.19 -5.49 -16.02
N PHE A 239 -3.86 -5.67 -14.86
CA PHE A 239 -3.23 -5.74 -13.55
C PHE A 239 -2.29 -6.94 -13.47
N ALA A 240 -2.71 -8.11 -13.98
CA ALA A 240 -1.89 -9.31 -13.97
C ALA A 240 -0.60 -9.12 -14.78
N ARG A 241 -0.69 -8.44 -15.94
CA ARG A 241 0.50 -8.10 -16.74
C ARG A 241 1.45 -7.17 -16.00
N GLU A 242 0.93 -6.17 -15.29
CA GLU A 242 1.76 -5.28 -14.47
C GLU A 242 2.47 -6.03 -13.33
N ILE A 243 1.79 -6.98 -12.66
CA ILE A 243 2.41 -7.85 -11.65
C ILE A 243 3.55 -8.66 -12.25
N THR A 244 3.37 -9.22 -13.45
CA THR A 244 4.44 -9.94 -14.16
C THR A 244 5.59 -9.02 -14.54
N ALA A 245 5.31 -7.79 -15.00
CA ALA A 245 6.35 -6.80 -15.29
C ALA A 245 7.17 -6.45 -14.03
N HIS A 246 6.55 -6.28 -12.87
CA HIS A 246 7.26 -6.09 -11.59
C HIS A 246 8.16 -7.28 -11.23
N PHE A 247 7.72 -8.51 -11.49
CA PHE A 247 8.54 -9.70 -11.25
C PHE A 247 9.75 -9.75 -12.19
N GLY A 248 9.53 -9.47 -13.49
CA GLY A 248 10.59 -9.43 -14.49
C GLY A 248 11.63 -8.32 -14.26
N ASN A 249 11.25 -7.19 -13.65
CA ASN A 249 12.16 -6.12 -13.27
C ASN A 249 13.09 -6.48 -12.09
N LEU A 250 12.88 -7.62 -11.42
CA LEU A 250 13.81 -8.10 -10.40
C LEU A 250 15.01 -8.78 -11.07
N SER A 251 16.20 -8.67 -10.48
CA SER A 251 17.36 -9.45 -10.94
C SER A 251 17.11 -10.96 -10.79
N PRO A 252 17.79 -11.82 -11.57
CA PRO A 252 17.63 -13.27 -11.46
C PRO A 252 17.79 -13.80 -10.03
N LEU A 253 18.74 -13.25 -9.27
CA LEU A 253 18.98 -13.63 -7.88
C LEU A 253 17.82 -13.22 -6.96
N MET A 254 17.25 -12.02 -7.16
CA MET A 254 16.08 -11.58 -6.39
C MET A 254 14.84 -12.40 -6.73
N ARG A 255 14.61 -12.75 -8.00
CA ARG A 255 13.53 -13.67 -8.40
C ARG A 255 13.71 -15.05 -7.75
N GLY A 256 14.94 -15.54 -7.73
CA GLY A 256 15.31 -16.79 -7.07
C GLY A 256 14.95 -16.85 -5.58
N SER A 257 14.97 -15.70 -4.89
CA SER A 257 14.71 -15.63 -3.45
C SER A 257 13.31 -16.09 -3.04
N PHE A 258 12.31 -16.01 -3.93
CA PHE A 258 10.95 -16.49 -3.67
C PHE A 258 10.84 -18.02 -3.61
N ARG A 259 11.90 -18.75 -4.00
CA ARG A 259 12.01 -20.21 -3.86
C ARG A 259 12.76 -20.63 -2.61
N ASN A 260 13.35 -19.68 -1.88
CA ASN A 260 14.06 -19.98 -0.64
C ASN A 260 13.10 -20.60 0.39
N PRO A 261 13.64 -21.25 1.44
CA PRO A 261 12.87 -21.64 2.62
C PRO A 261 11.99 -20.51 3.13
N PRO A 262 10.86 -20.86 3.78
CA PRO A 262 10.01 -19.86 4.42
C PRO A 262 10.82 -18.95 5.35
N PRO A 263 10.68 -17.62 5.21
CA PRO A 263 11.40 -16.67 6.07
C PRO A 263 11.01 -16.87 7.54
N GLY A 264 11.94 -16.62 8.45
CA GLY A 264 11.73 -16.79 9.90
C GLY A 264 11.76 -18.23 10.41
N ARG A 265 11.84 -19.24 9.53
CA ARG A 265 12.00 -20.65 9.95
C ARG A 265 13.43 -20.89 10.48
N PRO A 266 13.60 -21.55 11.64
CA PRO A 266 14.91 -21.92 12.15
C PRO A 266 15.72 -22.75 11.15
N MET A 267 17.00 -22.42 10.98
CA MET A 267 17.92 -23.16 10.09
C MET A 267 18.16 -24.61 10.52
N THR A 268 17.91 -24.94 11.79
CA THR A 268 18.09 -26.27 12.37
C THR A 268 16.99 -27.26 11.98
N LEU A 269 15.85 -26.78 11.48
CA LEU A 269 14.76 -27.63 11.02
C LEU A 269 14.99 -28.01 9.56
N SER A 270 15.08 -29.30 9.26
CA SER A 270 15.05 -29.77 7.88
C SER A 270 13.80 -29.26 7.18
N VAL A 271 13.97 -28.73 5.98
CA VAL A 271 12.85 -28.47 5.07
C VAL A 271 12.64 -29.77 4.31
N ASP A 272 11.40 -30.29 4.32
CA ASP A 272 11.09 -31.56 3.66
C ASP A 272 11.44 -31.47 2.16
N GLY A 273 12.08 -32.53 1.61
CA GLY A 273 12.39 -32.64 0.18
C GLY A 273 13.83 -32.36 -0.26
N GLY A 274 14.76 -32.11 0.67
CA GLY A 274 16.20 -31.97 0.38
C GLY A 274 16.80 -30.69 0.96
N ALA A 275 18.12 -30.51 0.81
CA ALA A 275 18.80 -29.32 1.34
C ALA A 275 18.27 -28.06 0.65
N PRO A 276 17.61 -27.14 1.37
CA PRO A 276 17.20 -25.88 0.79
C PRO A 276 18.44 -25.08 0.39
N ARG A 277 18.55 -24.71 -0.89
CA ARG A 277 19.70 -23.93 -1.36
C ARG A 277 19.30 -22.50 -1.59
N LEU A 278 19.92 -21.60 -0.84
CA LEU A 278 19.86 -20.17 -1.06
C LEU A 278 20.61 -19.79 -2.33
N GLY A 279 20.30 -18.60 -2.86
CA GLY A 279 21.09 -18.00 -3.93
C GLY A 279 20.94 -18.64 -5.31
N GLN A 280 19.87 -19.39 -5.55
CA GLN A 280 19.59 -19.97 -6.86
C GLN A 280 18.97 -18.91 -7.79
N PRO A 281 19.69 -18.38 -8.79
CA PRO A 281 19.12 -17.43 -9.74
C PRO A 281 17.95 -18.06 -10.49
N LEU A 282 17.02 -17.22 -10.93
CA LEU A 282 15.84 -17.61 -11.67
C LEU A 282 15.64 -16.70 -12.87
N ASP A 283 15.75 -17.26 -14.06
CA ASP A 283 15.48 -16.55 -15.32
C ASP A 283 14.03 -16.73 -15.80
N ASP A 284 13.41 -17.86 -15.47
CA ASP A 284 12.02 -18.14 -15.82
C ASP A 284 11.04 -17.23 -15.04
N LEU A 285 10.26 -16.45 -15.80
CA LEU A 285 9.25 -15.54 -15.27
C LEU A 285 7.98 -16.24 -14.78
N GLU A 286 7.76 -17.49 -15.19
CA GLU A 286 6.56 -18.27 -14.89
C GLU A 286 6.83 -19.43 -13.91
N ASP A 287 7.99 -19.43 -13.23
CA ASP A 287 8.33 -20.45 -12.24
C ASP A 287 7.24 -20.57 -11.17
N PRO A 288 6.57 -21.73 -11.05
CA PRO A 288 5.34 -21.84 -10.27
C PRO A 288 5.59 -21.66 -8.77
N VAL A 289 6.78 -21.98 -8.27
CA VAL A 289 7.13 -21.84 -6.85
C VAL A 289 7.37 -20.38 -6.51
N ALA A 290 8.18 -19.69 -7.33
CA ALA A 290 8.43 -18.27 -7.13
C ALA A 290 7.14 -17.44 -7.26
N ARG A 291 6.32 -17.73 -8.28
CA ARG A 291 5.07 -17.01 -8.55
C ARG A 291 4.00 -17.27 -7.48
N ALA A 292 3.96 -18.47 -6.89
CA ALA A 292 3.09 -18.75 -5.76
C ALA A 292 3.41 -17.87 -4.53
N ASN A 293 4.68 -17.47 -4.36
CA ASN A 293 5.14 -16.69 -3.21
C ASN A 293 5.27 -15.18 -3.49
N PHE A 294 5.51 -14.78 -4.74
CA PHE A 294 5.71 -13.39 -5.13
C PHE A 294 4.45 -12.54 -5.00
N ARG A 295 4.55 -11.38 -4.35
CA ARG A 295 3.48 -10.38 -4.27
C ARG A 295 4.02 -8.99 -4.63
N VAL A 296 3.17 -8.19 -5.27
CA VAL A 296 3.35 -6.74 -5.36
C VAL A 296 2.46 -6.09 -4.30
N VAL A 297 3.00 -5.15 -3.54
CA VAL A 297 2.22 -4.36 -2.59
C VAL A 297 2.17 -2.93 -3.10
N VAL A 298 0.96 -2.38 -3.17
CA VAL A 298 0.69 -1.00 -3.59
C VAL A 298 0.25 -0.20 -2.38
N ILE A 299 0.97 0.88 -2.08
CA ILE A 299 0.58 1.83 -1.05
C ILE A 299 -0.28 2.91 -1.70
N VAL A 300 -1.49 3.10 -1.15
CA VAL A 300 -2.42 4.17 -1.53
C VAL A 300 -2.32 5.28 -0.50
N PRO A 301 -1.61 6.40 -0.81
CA PRO A 301 -1.42 7.48 0.14
C PRO A 301 -2.71 8.28 0.33
N ASP A 302 -3.01 8.58 1.60
CA ASP A 302 -4.04 9.52 2.02
C ASP A 302 -3.41 10.85 2.50
N GLU A 303 -2.17 10.79 3.01
CA GLU A 303 -1.43 11.95 3.51
C GLU A 303 0.08 11.78 3.30
N LEU A 304 0.79 12.85 2.98
CA LEU A 304 2.24 12.92 2.94
C LEU A 304 2.72 14.03 3.86
N ASP A 305 3.77 13.75 4.63
CA ASP A 305 4.48 14.70 5.48
C ASP A 305 5.91 14.84 4.94
N GLN A 306 6.15 15.95 4.26
CA GLN A 306 7.43 16.34 3.64
C GLN A 306 8.18 17.24 4.60
N THR A 307 9.35 16.81 5.07
CA THR A 307 10.25 17.63 5.92
C THR A 307 11.54 17.89 5.16
N ASP A 308 11.81 19.15 4.84
CA ASP A 308 13.03 19.61 4.19
C ASP A 308 13.99 20.21 5.22
N LEU A 309 15.15 19.57 5.36
CA LEU A 309 16.23 19.93 6.28
C LEU A 309 17.49 20.37 5.53
N SER A 310 17.38 20.70 4.23
CA SER A 310 18.52 21.14 3.41
C SER A 310 19.13 22.45 3.88
N ASP A 311 18.33 23.34 4.45
CA ASP A 311 18.76 24.56 5.14
C ASP A 311 18.56 24.38 6.66
N PRO A 312 19.63 24.16 7.45
CA PRO A 312 19.52 23.95 8.89
C PRO A 312 19.08 25.22 9.66
N GLU A 313 19.21 26.41 9.06
CA GLU A 313 18.72 27.66 9.67
C GLU A 313 17.24 27.88 9.38
N ARG A 314 16.71 27.25 8.32
CA ARG A 314 15.33 27.43 7.85
C ARG A 314 14.71 26.10 7.41
N PRO A 315 14.55 25.12 8.32
CA PRO A 315 13.85 23.89 8.00
C PRO A 315 12.40 24.20 7.60
N ARG A 316 11.87 23.44 6.64
CA ARG A 316 10.51 23.62 6.13
C ARG A 316 9.75 22.30 6.15
N ARG A 317 8.44 22.37 6.37
CA ARG A 317 7.61 21.17 6.44
C ARG A 317 6.26 21.40 5.78
N TRP A 318 5.80 20.42 5.01
CA TRP A 318 4.50 20.45 4.35
C TRP A 318 3.72 19.19 4.65
N ILE A 319 2.43 19.37 4.88
CA ILE A 319 1.45 18.29 4.92
C ILE A 319 0.64 18.35 3.63
N HIS A 320 0.67 17.27 2.86
CA HIS A 320 -0.16 17.08 1.68
C HIS A 320 -1.27 16.09 2.01
N THR A 321 -2.53 16.48 1.86
CA THR A 321 -3.68 15.63 2.20
C THR A 321 -4.52 15.37 0.96
N TYR A 322 -4.88 14.10 0.75
CA TYR A 322 -5.80 13.73 -0.31
C TYR A 322 -7.24 14.12 0.10
N VAL A 323 -7.86 15.00 -0.68
CA VAL A 323 -9.22 15.53 -0.45
C VAL A 323 -10.23 15.00 -1.47
N GLY A 324 -9.76 14.30 -2.52
CA GLY A 324 -10.62 13.74 -3.57
C GLY A 324 -11.01 14.74 -4.66
N ALA A 325 -11.48 14.20 -5.79
CA ALA A 325 -11.86 15.01 -6.95
C ALA A 325 -13.05 15.93 -6.65
N GLY A 326 -12.86 17.24 -6.87
CA GLY A 326 -13.93 18.25 -6.79
C GLY A 326 -14.14 18.90 -5.42
N TYR A 327 -13.32 18.58 -4.41
CA TYR A 327 -13.50 19.07 -3.04
C TYR A 327 -12.35 19.95 -2.51
N GLY A 328 -11.28 20.16 -3.29
CA GLY A 328 -10.21 21.10 -2.96
C GLY A 328 -10.53 22.56 -3.35
N LYS A 329 -9.84 23.53 -2.74
CA LYS A 329 -9.89 24.96 -3.13
C LYS A 329 -9.26 25.26 -4.51
N GLY A 330 -9.03 24.25 -5.35
CA GLY A 330 -8.41 24.35 -6.67
C GLY A 330 -8.62 23.08 -7.52
N PRO A 331 -8.13 23.06 -8.78
CA PRO A 331 -8.23 21.91 -9.67
C PRO A 331 -7.19 20.84 -9.27
N GLY A 332 -7.48 20.08 -8.23
CA GLY A 332 -6.61 19.02 -7.75
C GLY A 332 -7.26 18.21 -6.65
N GLU A 333 -6.85 16.95 -6.53
CA GLU A 333 -7.35 16.03 -5.50
C GLU A 333 -6.56 16.13 -4.18
N TRP A 334 -5.59 17.04 -4.10
CA TRP A 334 -4.66 17.20 -3.00
C TRP A 334 -4.61 18.64 -2.50
N GLU A 335 -4.66 18.82 -1.18
CA GLU A 335 -4.37 20.08 -0.50
C GLU A 335 -2.93 20.04 0.06
N THR A 336 -2.26 21.18 0.12
CA THR A 336 -0.90 21.30 0.66
C THR A 336 -0.83 22.48 1.61
N VAL A 337 -0.34 22.24 2.82
CA VAL A 337 -0.20 23.25 3.87
C VAL A 337 1.22 23.21 4.40
N GLU A 338 1.90 24.36 4.42
CA GLU A 338 3.17 24.52 5.12
C GLU A 338 2.92 24.62 6.63
N VAL A 339 3.65 23.84 7.42
CA VAL A 339 3.52 23.74 8.89
C VAL A 339 4.88 23.95 9.54
N TRP A 340 4.88 24.20 10.85
CA TRP A 340 6.13 24.27 11.61
C TRP A 340 6.88 22.91 11.57
N PRO A 341 8.21 22.92 11.35
CA PRO A 341 9.04 21.72 11.28
C PRO A 341 8.91 20.76 12.47
#